data_AF-A0A662V1V1-F1
#
_entry.id   AF-A0A662V1V1-F1
#
_cell.length_a   1.000
_cell.length_b   1.000
_cell.length_c   1.000
_cell.angle_alpha   90.00
_cell.angle_beta   90.00
_cell.angle_gamma   90.00
#
_symmetry.space_group_name_H-M   'P 1'
#
loop_
_entity.id
_entity.type
_entity.pdbx_description
1 polymer ?
#
loop_
_entity_poly.entity_id
_entity_poly.type
_entity_poly.pdbx_seq_one_letter_code
_entity_poly.pdbx_strand_id
1 'polypeptide(L)'
;MIPYELIVKYVLPEIKGLIIHDLKDKGFSQLYIAKLMGMSQSMVNKYLSYPREHYLKRLIDSGINGDEILRFVKMLSDTLYRGDTLRYQVMLLHMINYLLASGSICRLHRRYYPLLPENCNVCKQVFREKPPDPYIMEFEEALNRIISHPKAYKLVPEVGMNIVYSPPDAKKPSEYIAVPGRIVKMNNKVIAVGRPVRGGSRHTAKILFIVKKYDPYKNACITLRYDKAFKDKLGSMGLRIIKTGPHSSRENFEEEITKEIERIRPRVIDVIADEGGLGLESIIYVFGKDPHDLANIVIRLLNTI
;
A
#
# COMPACT_ATOMS: atom_id res chain seq x y z
N MET A 1 -30.47 -4.86 -15.97
CA MET A 1 -29.72 -5.02 -14.72
C MET A 1 -28.59 -4.01 -14.71
N ILE A 2 -28.55 -3.11 -13.75
CA ILE A 2 -27.48 -2.10 -13.63
C ILE A 2 -26.23 -2.69 -12.95
N PRO A 3 -25.04 -2.09 -13.14
CA PRO A 3 -23.80 -2.62 -12.57
C PRO A 3 -23.82 -2.82 -11.04
N TYR A 4 -24.47 -1.93 -10.28
CA TYR A 4 -24.58 -2.07 -8.83
C TYR A 4 -25.42 -3.28 -8.40
N GLU A 5 -26.50 -3.60 -9.11
CA GLU A 5 -27.28 -4.82 -8.84
C GLU A 5 -26.43 -6.08 -9.04
N LEU A 6 -25.58 -6.06 -10.07
CA LEU A 6 -24.66 -7.15 -10.36
C LEU A 6 -23.65 -7.35 -9.21
N ILE A 7 -23.08 -6.25 -8.70
CA ILE A 7 -22.16 -6.28 -7.55
C ILE A 7 -22.85 -6.90 -6.34
N VAL A 8 -24.03 -6.39 -5.98
CA VAL A 8 -24.77 -6.84 -4.79
C VAL A 8 -25.15 -8.33 -4.89
N LYS A 9 -25.51 -8.80 -6.08
CA LYS A 9 -25.94 -10.20 -6.29
C LYS A 9 -24.80 -11.20 -6.41
N TYR A 10 -23.68 -10.82 -7.04
CA TYR A 10 -22.67 -11.81 -7.47
C TYR A 10 -21.24 -11.54 -6.99
N VAL A 11 -20.92 -10.34 -6.52
CA VAL A 11 -19.54 -9.96 -6.16
C VAL A 11 -19.41 -9.71 -4.66
N LEU A 12 -20.29 -8.88 -4.10
CA LEU A 12 -20.27 -8.53 -2.68
C LEU A 12 -20.46 -9.73 -1.74
N PRO A 13 -21.33 -10.73 -2.03
CA PRO A 13 -21.43 -11.92 -1.20
C PRO A 13 -20.11 -12.68 -1.13
N GLU A 14 -19.39 -12.79 -2.24
CA GLU A 14 -18.13 -13.51 -2.32
C GLU A 14 -17.02 -12.79 -1.54
N ILE A 15 -16.93 -11.46 -1.68
CA ILE A 15 -16.02 -10.62 -0.87
C ILE A 15 -16.32 -10.75 0.62
N LYS A 16 -17.60 -10.73 1.02
CA LYS A 16 -18.00 -10.92 2.43
C LYS A 16 -17.57 -12.28 2.95
N GLY A 17 -17.72 -13.35 2.16
CA GLY A 17 -17.22 -14.68 2.52
C GLY A 17 -15.71 -14.65 2.82
N LEU A 18 -14.92 -14.05 1.93
CA LEU A 18 -13.47 -13.92 2.12
C LEU A 18 -13.10 -13.11 3.38
N ILE A 19 -13.77 -11.97 3.63
CA ILE A 19 -13.56 -11.15 4.84
C ILE A 19 -13.90 -11.92 6.11
N ILE A 20 -15.03 -12.63 6.12
CA ILE A 20 -15.46 -13.45 7.27
C ILE A 20 -14.43 -14.52 7.59
N HIS A 21 -13.88 -15.18 6.56
CA HIS A 21 -12.80 -16.15 6.72
C HIS A 21 -11.52 -15.51 7.29
N ASP A 22 -11.05 -14.37 6.77
CA ASP A 22 -9.84 -13.71 7.31
C ASP A 22 -10.04 -13.20 8.75
N LEU A 23 -11.21 -12.68 9.10
CA LEU A 23 -11.55 -12.30 10.48
C LEU A 23 -11.62 -13.51 11.42
N LYS A 24 -12.11 -14.65 10.92
CA LYS A 24 -12.16 -15.89 11.70
C LYS A 24 -10.75 -16.41 12.01
N ASP A 25 -9.85 -16.38 11.03
CA ASP A 25 -8.43 -16.75 11.19
C ASP A 25 -7.71 -15.84 12.20
N LYS A 26 -8.11 -14.57 12.29
CA LYS A 26 -7.63 -13.61 13.30
C LYS A 26 -8.23 -13.83 14.70
N GLY A 27 -9.03 -14.87 14.90
CA GLY A 27 -9.55 -15.28 16.21
C GLY A 27 -10.90 -14.67 16.58
N PHE A 28 -11.59 -13.95 15.70
CA PHE A 28 -12.89 -13.37 16.05
C PHE A 28 -13.97 -14.46 16.17
N SER A 29 -14.89 -14.28 17.12
CA SER A 29 -16.06 -15.18 17.29
C SER A 29 -17.10 -14.92 16.20
N GLN A 30 -17.91 -15.94 15.84
CA GLN A 30 -18.96 -15.76 14.83
C GLN A 30 -19.97 -14.68 15.23
N LEU A 31 -20.30 -14.60 16.53
CA LEU A 31 -21.20 -13.58 17.07
C LEU A 31 -20.60 -12.18 16.93
N TYR A 32 -19.30 -12.01 17.15
CA TYR A 32 -18.64 -10.73 17.00
C TYR A 32 -18.53 -10.32 15.52
N ILE A 33 -18.18 -11.26 14.63
CA ILE A 33 -18.19 -11.04 13.17
C ILE A 33 -19.59 -10.64 12.69
N ALA A 34 -20.64 -11.29 13.19
CA ALA A 34 -22.02 -10.98 12.84
C ALA A 34 -22.39 -9.53 13.18
N LYS A 35 -22.03 -9.08 14.39
CA LYS A 35 -22.21 -7.68 14.83
C LYS A 35 -21.42 -6.71 13.95
N LEU A 36 -20.13 -6.98 13.70
CA LEU A 36 -19.27 -6.12 12.88
C LEU A 36 -19.77 -5.97 11.44
N MET A 37 -20.27 -7.06 10.86
CA MET A 37 -20.70 -7.10 9.46
C MET A 37 -22.19 -6.76 9.27
N GLY A 38 -22.90 -6.41 10.35
CA GLY A 38 -24.33 -6.06 10.31
C GLY A 38 -25.22 -7.19 9.79
N MET A 39 -24.96 -8.44 10.18
CA MET A 39 -25.72 -9.62 9.76
C MET A 39 -25.98 -10.59 10.92
N SER A 40 -26.86 -11.57 10.71
CA SER A 40 -27.13 -12.60 11.72
C SER A 40 -25.96 -13.59 11.86
N GLN A 41 -25.80 -14.19 13.04
CA GLN A 41 -24.80 -15.26 13.27
C GLN A 41 -25.01 -16.47 12.36
N SER A 42 -26.27 -16.83 12.03
CA SER A 42 -26.57 -17.92 11.10
C SER A 42 -26.06 -17.64 9.67
N MET A 43 -26.13 -16.39 9.22
CA MET A 43 -25.51 -15.97 7.95
C MET A 43 -23.98 -16.09 7.98
N VAL A 44 -23.32 -15.73 9.10
CA VAL A 44 -21.87 -15.96 9.26
C VAL A 44 -21.54 -17.45 9.22
N ASN A 45 -22.33 -18.28 9.89
CA ASN A 45 -22.16 -19.73 9.86
C ASN A 45 -22.29 -20.29 8.43
N LYS A 46 -23.29 -19.83 7.67
CA LYS A 46 -23.46 -20.16 6.25
C LYS A 46 -22.26 -19.73 5.39
N TYR A 47 -21.65 -18.58 5.67
CA TYR A 47 -20.43 -18.18 4.96
C TYR A 47 -19.26 -19.11 5.30
N LEU A 48 -19.14 -19.53 6.55
CA LEU A 48 -18.07 -20.43 7.00
C LEU A 48 -18.28 -21.89 6.57
N SER A 49 -19.49 -22.30 6.15
CA SER A 49 -19.75 -23.66 5.68
C SER A 49 -19.14 -23.97 4.31
N TYR A 50 -18.70 -22.94 3.57
CA TYR A 50 -17.94 -23.09 2.33
C TYR A 50 -16.48 -22.67 2.54
N PRO A 51 -15.51 -23.36 1.92
CA PRO A 51 -14.10 -23.03 2.04
C PRO A 51 -13.78 -21.69 1.34
N ARG A 52 -12.67 -21.05 1.71
CA ARG A 52 -12.24 -19.75 1.15
C ARG A 52 -12.13 -19.77 -0.37
N GLU A 53 -11.63 -20.88 -0.90
CA GLU A 53 -11.40 -21.14 -2.33
C GLU A 53 -12.71 -21.08 -3.12
N HIS A 54 -13.85 -21.40 -2.51
CA HIS A 54 -15.17 -21.27 -3.13
C HIS A 54 -15.43 -19.83 -3.59
N TYR A 55 -15.27 -18.89 -2.65
CA TYR A 55 -15.54 -17.47 -2.89
C TYR A 55 -14.55 -16.87 -3.88
N LEU A 56 -13.26 -17.20 -3.71
CA LEU A 56 -12.21 -16.71 -4.59
C LEU A 56 -12.41 -17.19 -6.04
N LYS A 57 -12.72 -18.48 -6.23
CA LYS A 57 -12.98 -19.04 -7.56
C LYS A 57 -14.12 -18.32 -8.27
N ARG A 58 -15.23 -18.03 -7.57
CA ARG A 58 -16.38 -17.33 -8.15
C ARG A 58 -16.08 -15.89 -8.59
N LEU A 59 -15.22 -15.19 -7.85
CA LEU A 59 -14.73 -13.86 -8.23
C LEU A 59 -13.83 -13.95 -9.48
N ILE A 60 -12.93 -14.93 -9.54
CA ILE A 60 -12.05 -15.15 -10.70
C ILE A 60 -12.86 -15.53 -11.95
N ASP A 61 -13.83 -16.44 -11.83
CA ASP A 61 -14.74 -16.84 -12.91
C ASP A 61 -15.58 -15.65 -13.44
N SER A 62 -15.75 -14.63 -12.61
CA SER A 62 -16.42 -13.37 -12.97
C SER A 62 -15.51 -12.39 -13.72
N GLY A 63 -14.23 -12.71 -13.88
CA GLY A 63 -13.23 -11.87 -14.54
C GLY A 63 -12.48 -10.91 -13.60
N ILE A 64 -12.67 -11.04 -12.28
CA ILE A 64 -11.96 -10.22 -11.30
C ILE A 64 -10.59 -10.84 -11.01
N ASN A 65 -9.55 -10.01 -10.90
CA ASN A 65 -8.21 -10.48 -10.57
C ASN A 65 -8.16 -11.01 -9.12
N GLY A 66 -7.82 -12.29 -8.97
CA GLY A 66 -7.80 -12.99 -7.68
C GLY A 66 -6.81 -12.39 -6.68
N ASP A 67 -5.61 -12.06 -7.12
CA ASP A 67 -4.57 -11.48 -6.25
C ASP A 67 -4.94 -10.07 -5.79
N GLU A 68 -5.52 -9.27 -6.70
CA GLU A 68 -6.01 -7.93 -6.39
C GLU A 68 -7.13 -7.98 -5.35
N ILE A 69 -8.13 -8.85 -5.53
CA ILE A 69 -9.25 -8.91 -4.61
C ILE A 69 -8.85 -9.45 -3.23
N LEU A 70 -7.91 -10.41 -3.16
CA LEU A 70 -7.39 -10.90 -1.88
C LEU A 70 -6.69 -9.80 -1.09
N ARG A 71 -5.95 -8.90 -1.75
CA ARG A 71 -5.34 -7.74 -1.09
C ARG A 71 -6.37 -6.77 -0.57
N PHE A 72 -7.39 -6.44 -1.36
CA PHE A 72 -8.46 -5.57 -0.88
C PHE A 72 -9.22 -6.19 0.30
N VAL A 73 -9.52 -7.49 0.24
CA VAL A 73 -10.09 -8.23 1.36
C VAL A 73 -9.20 -8.13 2.59
N LYS A 74 -7.87 -8.29 2.43
CA LYS A 74 -6.93 -8.18 3.55
C LYS A 74 -6.97 -6.79 4.18
N MET A 75 -6.87 -5.74 3.37
CA MET A 75 -6.95 -4.34 3.81
C MET A 75 -8.26 -4.04 4.55
N LEU A 76 -9.39 -4.50 4.02
CA LEU A 76 -10.70 -4.34 4.66
C LEU A 76 -10.78 -5.08 5.99
N SER A 77 -10.25 -6.30 6.05
CA SER A 77 -10.28 -7.15 7.24
C SER A 77 -9.30 -6.65 8.31
N ASP A 78 -8.15 -6.11 7.95
CA ASP A 78 -7.21 -5.45 8.88
C ASP A 78 -7.81 -4.16 9.45
N THR A 79 -8.56 -3.42 8.64
CA THR A 79 -9.31 -2.23 9.09
C THR A 79 -10.38 -2.59 10.11
N LEU A 80 -11.18 -3.62 9.84
CA LEU A 80 -12.15 -4.15 10.82
C LEU A 80 -11.49 -4.72 12.07
N TYR A 81 -10.34 -5.40 11.93
CA TYR A 81 -9.59 -5.93 13.06
C TYR A 81 -9.16 -4.84 14.05
N ARG A 82 -8.80 -3.65 13.53
CA ARG A 82 -8.47 -2.46 14.34
C ARG A 82 -9.69 -1.73 14.93
N GLY A 83 -10.91 -2.19 14.63
CA GLY A 83 -12.17 -1.62 15.13
C GLY A 83 -12.68 -0.40 14.34
N ASP A 84 -12.06 -0.06 13.20
CA ASP A 84 -12.43 1.12 12.42
C ASP A 84 -13.55 0.81 11.41
N THR A 85 -14.78 0.74 11.91
CA THR A 85 -15.97 0.39 11.12
C THR A 85 -16.35 1.44 10.08
N LEU A 86 -16.18 2.73 10.39
CA LEU A 86 -16.46 3.82 9.46
C LEU A 86 -15.52 3.78 8.26
N ARG A 87 -14.22 3.62 8.51
CA ARG A 87 -13.22 3.50 7.44
C ARG A 87 -13.43 2.24 6.60
N TYR A 88 -13.79 1.12 7.22
CA TYR A 88 -14.17 -0.09 6.49
C TYR A 88 -15.29 0.20 5.49
N GLN A 89 -16.36 0.91 5.89
CA GLN A 89 -17.46 1.24 4.99
C GLN A 89 -17.00 2.11 3.81
N VAL A 90 -16.19 3.13 4.10
CA VAL A 90 -15.63 4.03 3.07
C VAL A 90 -14.74 3.27 2.10
N MET A 91 -13.82 2.43 2.59
CA MET A 91 -12.93 1.61 1.76
C MET A 91 -13.69 0.60 0.91
N LEU A 92 -14.70 -0.07 1.48
CA LEU A 92 -15.52 -1.03 0.74
C LEU A 92 -16.27 -0.34 -0.40
N LEU A 93 -16.84 0.84 -0.15
CA LEU A 93 -17.52 1.63 -1.17
C LEU A 93 -16.57 2.05 -2.30
N HIS A 94 -15.38 2.55 -1.95
CA HIS A 94 -14.37 2.93 -2.94
C HIS A 94 -13.85 1.73 -3.74
N MET A 95 -13.64 0.59 -3.10
CA MET A 95 -13.25 -0.64 -3.78
C MET A 95 -14.33 -1.10 -4.78
N ILE A 96 -15.61 -1.06 -4.39
CA ILE A 96 -16.72 -1.38 -5.31
C ILE A 96 -16.70 -0.43 -6.51
N ASN A 97 -16.63 0.88 -6.26
CA ASN A 97 -16.58 1.87 -7.34
C ASN A 97 -15.34 1.70 -8.23
N TYR A 98 -14.19 1.36 -7.64
CA TYR A 98 -12.95 1.07 -8.36
C TYR A 98 -13.14 -0.13 -9.31
N LEU A 99 -13.73 -1.23 -8.85
CA LEU A 99 -14.03 -2.41 -9.69
C LEU A 99 -15.01 -2.10 -10.84
N LEU A 100 -15.95 -1.18 -10.61
CA LEU A 100 -16.87 -0.71 -11.65
C LEU A 100 -16.14 0.18 -12.67
N ALA A 101 -15.34 1.13 -12.20
CA ALA A 101 -14.63 2.10 -13.03
C ALA A 101 -13.48 1.47 -13.86
N SER A 102 -12.81 0.45 -13.32
CA SER A 102 -11.75 -0.30 -14.01
C SER A 102 -12.29 -1.17 -15.16
N GLY A 103 -13.60 -1.45 -15.17
CA GLY A 103 -14.21 -2.38 -16.10
C GLY A 103 -13.99 -3.86 -15.75
N SER A 104 -13.47 -4.17 -14.55
CA SER A 104 -13.20 -5.55 -14.10
C SER A 104 -14.45 -6.43 -14.12
N ILE A 105 -15.63 -5.84 -13.98
CA ILE A 105 -16.91 -6.57 -13.96
C ILE A 105 -17.66 -6.58 -15.29
N CYS A 106 -17.12 -5.97 -16.37
CA CYS A 106 -17.82 -5.87 -17.65
C CYS A 106 -18.14 -7.25 -18.26
N ARG A 107 -17.23 -8.21 -18.13
CA ARG A 107 -17.43 -9.60 -18.59
C ARG A 107 -18.62 -10.25 -17.88
N LEU A 108 -18.68 -10.10 -16.55
CA LEU A 108 -19.80 -10.60 -15.75
C LEU A 108 -21.11 -9.91 -16.13
N HIS A 109 -21.07 -8.59 -16.35
CA HIS A 109 -22.27 -7.81 -16.68
C HIS A 109 -22.89 -8.26 -18.01
N ARG A 110 -22.08 -8.47 -19.05
CA ARG A 110 -22.54 -9.00 -20.34
C ARG A 110 -23.11 -10.41 -20.23
N ARG A 111 -22.55 -11.26 -19.35
CA ARG A 111 -23.08 -12.61 -19.10
C ARG A 111 -24.51 -12.61 -18.58
N TYR A 112 -24.86 -11.68 -17.70
CA TYR A 112 -26.19 -11.58 -17.08
C TYR A 112 -27.12 -10.58 -17.77
N TYR A 113 -26.61 -9.75 -18.67
CA TYR A 113 -27.38 -8.84 -19.50
C TYR A 113 -26.86 -8.85 -20.94
N PRO A 114 -27.18 -9.89 -21.74
CA PRO A 114 -26.65 -10.07 -23.10
C PRO A 114 -27.01 -8.95 -24.08
N LEU A 115 -28.05 -8.16 -23.77
CA LEU A 115 -28.46 -6.99 -24.57
C LEU A 115 -27.52 -5.78 -24.39
N LEU A 116 -26.49 -5.87 -23.53
CA LEU A 116 -25.53 -4.80 -23.33
C LEU A 116 -24.66 -4.63 -24.59
N PRO A 117 -24.56 -3.42 -25.18
CA PRO A 117 -23.70 -3.17 -26.34
C PRO A 117 -22.23 -3.49 -26.06
N GLU A 118 -21.51 -3.97 -27.08
CA GLU A 118 -20.08 -4.29 -26.95
C GLU A 118 -19.23 -3.08 -26.58
N ASN A 119 -19.58 -1.92 -27.14
CA ASN A 119 -18.94 -0.63 -26.93
C ASN A 119 -19.42 0.11 -25.66
N CYS A 120 -20.14 -0.57 -24.75
CA CYS A 120 -20.61 0.03 -23.50
C CYS A 120 -19.45 0.66 -22.69
N ASN A 121 -19.63 1.92 -22.32
CA ASN A 121 -18.69 2.70 -21.51
C ASN A 121 -19.40 3.43 -20.34
N VAL A 122 -20.63 3.03 -20.00
CA VAL A 122 -21.48 3.71 -18.99
C VAL A 122 -20.75 3.89 -17.66
N CYS A 123 -20.09 2.86 -17.12
CA CYS A 123 -19.33 3.01 -15.86
C CYS A 123 -18.22 4.06 -15.98
N LYS A 124 -17.49 4.09 -17.10
CA LYS A 124 -16.44 5.12 -17.32
C LYS A 124 -17.03 6.53 -17.42
N GLN A 125 -18.24 6.67 -17.95
CA GLN A 125 -18.94 7.96 -18.03
C GLN A 125 -19.51 8.40 -16.69
N VAL A 126 -19.99 7.47 -15.86
CA VAL A 126 -20.53 7.75 -14.53
C VAL A 126 -19.39 8.13 -13.57
N PHE A 127 -18.28 7.40 -13.61
CA PHE A 127 -17.07 7.73 -12.84
C PHE A 127 -16.14 8.66 -13.63
N ARG A 128 -16.61 9.89 -13.90
CA ARG A 128 -15.80 10.92 -14.59
C ARG A 128 -14.50 11.21 -13.85
N GLU A 129 -14.58 11.28 -12.54
CA GLU A 129 -13.43 11.21 -11.66
C GLU A 129 -13.19 9.76 -11.26
N LYS A 130 -11.95 9.30 -11.41
CA LYS A 130 -11.58 7.95 -11.02
C LYS A 130 -11.84 7.80 -9.52
N PRO A 131 -12.57 6.76 -9.08
CA PRO A 131 -12.74 6.48 -7.66
C PRO A 131 -11.36 6.41 -7.00
N PRO A 132 -11.24 6.87 -5.73
CA PRO A 132 -10.00 6.78 -4.97
C PRO A 132 -9.36 5.40 -5.13
N ASP A 133 -8.09 5.42 -5.55
CA ASP A 133 -7.30 4.20 -5.68
C ASP A 133 -7.12 3.60 -4.27
N PRO A 134 -7.56 2.36 -4.03
CA PRO A 134 -7.49 1.75 -2.70
C PRO A 134 -6.05 1.68 -2.17
N TYR A 135 -5.05 1.48 -3.04
CA TYR A 135 -3.64 1.48 -2.64
C TYR A 135 -3.16 2.89 -2.22
N ILE A 136 -3.73 3.95 -2.79
CA ILE A 136 -3.47 5.32 -2.36
C ILE A 136 -4.07 5.56 -0.97
N MET A 137 -5.28 5.06 -0.71
CA MET A 137 -5.92 5.19 0.60
C MET A 137 -5.14 4.47 1.71
N GLU A 138 -4.60 3.28 1.43
CA GLU A 138 -3.72 2.54 2.34
C GLU A 138 -2.43 3.33 2.63
N PHE A 139 -1.81 3.83 1.56
CA PHE A 139 -0.61 4.65 1.66
C PHE A 139 -0.86 5.92 2.49
N GLU A 140 -1.98 6.62 2.27
CA GLU A 140 -2.37 7.80 3.03
C GLU A 140 -2.53 7.48 4.52
N GLU A 141 -3.03 6.30 4.87
CA GLU A 141 -3.13 5.86 6.26
C GLU A 141 -1.75 5.76 6.93
N ALA A 142 -0.84 5.03 6.28
CA ALA A 142 0.51 4.85 6.78
C ALA A 142 1.28 6.18 6.86
N LEU A 143 1.12 7.03 5.84
CA LEU A 143 1.66 8.38 5.83
C LEU A 143 1.16 9.20 7.03
N ASN A 144 -0.16 9.22 7.24
CA ASN A 144 -0.79 9.97 8.33
C ASN A 144 -0.29 9.54 9.70
N ARG A 145 -0.05 8.24 9.92
CA ARG A 145 0.55 7.73 11.16
C ARG A 145 1.93 8.35 11.42
N ILE A 146 2.77 8.43 10.38
CA ILE A 146 4.12 8.99 10.48
C ILE A 146 4.07 10.50 10.71
N ILE A 147 3.35 11.25 9.86
CA ILE A 147 3.37 12.72 9.90
C ILE A 147 2.65 13.29 11.12
N SER A 148 1.71 12.55 11.72
CA SER A 148 1.03 12.97 12.94
C SER A 148 1.89 12.80 14.19
N HIS A 149 3.03 12.11 14.09
CA HIS A 149 3.91 11.92 15.23
C HIS A 149 4.61 13.24 15.63
N PRO A 150 4.56 13.67 16.90
CA PRO A 150 5.07 14.99 17.32
C PRO A 150 6.55 15.24 17.00
N LYS A 151 7.35 14.18 16.88
CA LYS A 151 8.80 14.25 16.59
C LYS A 151 9.16 13.99 15.12
N ALA A 152 8.18 13.79 14.22
CA ALA A 152 8.43 13.43 12.83
C ALA A 152 9.27 14.48 12.07
N TYR A 153 9.17 15.76 12.45
CA TYR A 153 10.00 16.84 11.90
C TYR A 153 11.51 16.62 12.07
N LYS A 154 11.96 15.81 13.04
CA LYS A 154 13.38 15.49 13.25
C LYS A 154 13.97 14.60 12.16
N LEU A 155 13.11 13.88 11.43
CA LEU A 155 13.51 12.94 10.38
C LEU A 155 13.62 13.56 8.99
N VAL A 156 13.25 14.84 8.82
CA VAL A 156 13.15 15.47 7.51
C VAL A 156 14.52 15.94 7.04
N PRO A 157 15.03 15.47 5.88
CA PRO A 157 16.25 16.00 5.25
C PRO A 157 15.98 17.37 4.60
N GLU A 158 17.04 18.08 4.21
CA GLU A 158 16.95 19.41 3.57
C GLU A 158 16.23 19.32 2.22
N VAL A 159 16.48 18.26 1.44
CA VAL A 159 15.74 17.99 0.19
C VAL A 159 14.28 17.57 0.42
N GLY A 160 13.82 17.46 1.68
CA GLY A 160 12.49 16.98 2.05
C GLY A 160 12.37 15.45 2.02
N MET A 161 11.57 14.92 2.93
CA MET A 161 11.30 13.48 3.06
C MET A 161 10.30 13.03 2.00
N ASN A 162 10.42 11.80 1.51
CA ASN A 162 9.39 11.18 0.70
C ASN A 162 9.15 9.74 1.16
N ILE A 163 7.92 9.28 0.98
CA ILE A 163 7.52 7.88 1.16
C ILE A 163 7.08 7.40 -0.21
N VAL A 164 7.51 6.19 -0.59
CA VAL A 164 7.12 5.55 -1.84
C VAL A 164 6.59 4.16 -1.55
N TYR A 165 5.53 3.77 -2.25
CA TYR A 165 4.97 2.44 -2.24
C TYR A 165 4.84 1.91 -3.67
N SER A 166 5.34 0.70 -3.90
CA SER A 166 5.14 -0.08 -5.12
C SER A 166 3.93 -0.98 -4.90
N PRO A 167 2.72 -0.57 -5.32
CA PRO A 167 1.56 -1.44 -5.23
C PRO A 167 1.75 -2.65 -6.17
N PRO A 168 1.10 -3.79 -5.90
CA PRO A 168 1.39 -5.03 -6.64
C PRO A 168 0.96 -5.00 -8.11
N ASP A 169 0.10 -4.06 -8.50
CA ASP A 169 -0.28 -3.83 -9.89
C ASP A 169 0.72 -2.93 -10.65
N ALA A 170 1.68 -2.29 -9.96
CA ALA A 170 2.68 -1.44 -10.57
C ALA A 170 3.82 -2.25 -11.19
N LYS A 171 4.04 -2.03 -12.50
CA LYS A 171 5.08 -2.68 -13.30
C LYS A 171 6.35 -1.84 -13.43
N LYS A 172 6.24 -0.53 -13.20
CA LYS A 172 7.35 0.42 -13.37
C LYS A 172 7.35 1.49 -12.27
N PRO A 173 8.50 2.13 -11.99
CA PRO A 173 8.62 3.14 -10.94
C PRO A 173 7.66 4.32 -11.08
N SER A 174 7.26 4.69 -12.31
CA SER A 174 6.29 5.77 -12.54
C SER A 174 4.85 5.43 -12.13
N GLU A 175 4.57 4.17 -11.78
CA GLU A 175 3.29 3.72 -11.25
C GLU A 175 3.29 3.60 -9.72
N TYR A 176 4.43 3.90 -9.06
CA TYR A 176 4.57 3.83 -7.61
C TYR A 176 3.89 5.03 -6.96
N ILE A 177 3.26 4.81 -5.83
CA ILE A 177 2.53 5.84 -5.07
C ILE A 177 3.53 6.59 -4.21
N ALA A 178 3.48 7.92 -4.24
CA ALA A 178 4.35 8.77 -3.44
C ALA A 178 3.72 10.15 -3.21
N VAL A 179 4.36 10.97 -2.37
CA VAL A 179 3.92 12.35 -2.11
C VAL A 179 4.57 13.31 -3.12
N PRO A 180 3.80 13.93 -4.04
CA PRO A 180 4.32 14.97 -4.92
C PRO A 180 4.67 16.22 -4.10
N GLY A 181 5.77 16.88 -4.45
CA GLY A 181 6.29 18.01 -3.66
C GLY A 181 6.93 17.62 -2.32
N ARG A 182 6.95 16.33 -1.97
CA ARG A 182 7.57 15.76 -0.75
C ARG A 182 6.86 16.14 0.54
N ILE A 183 7.43 15.69 1.66
CA ILE A 183 7.03 15.97 3.03
C ILE A 183 8.11 16.86 3.63
N VAL A 184 7.74 18.09 3.95
CA VAL A 184 8.67 19.14 4.39
C VAL A 184 8.46 19.46 5.86
N LYS A 185 9.51 20.00 6.49
CA LYS A 185 9.47 20.48 7.87
C LYS A 185 8.90 21.90 7.89
N MET A 186 7.89 22.12 8.72
CA MET A 186 7.39 23.45 9.06
C MET A 186 7.41 23.61 10.58
N ASN A 187 8.42 24.32 11.08
CA ASN A 187 8.74 24.41 12.51
C ASN A 187 8.92 23.01 13.13
N ASN A 188 8.12 22.69 14.15
CA ASN A 188 8.11 21.40 14.84
C ASN A 188 7.04 20.45 14.30
N LYS A 189 6.61 20.64 13.05
CA LYS A 189 5.64 19.77 12.35
C LYS A 189 6.16 19.39 10.97
N VAL A 190 5.51 18.39 10.39
CA VAL A 190 5.71 17.95 9.01
C VAL A 190 4.45 18.20 8.21
N ILE A 191 4.62 18.60 6.95
CA ILE A 191 3.53 18.85 6.02
C ILE A 191 3.82 18.09 4.72
N ALA A 192 2.87 17.26 4.29
CA ALA A 192 2.86 16.72 2.95
C ALA A 192 2.39 17.81 1.99
N VAL A 193 3.23 18.19 1.01
CA VAL A 193 2.95 19.33 0.12
C VAL A 193 1.76 19.04 -0.80
N GLY A 194 1.63 17.81 -1.27
CA GLY A 194 0.49 17.36 -2.07
C GLY A 194 -0.12 16.07 -1.52
N ARG A 195 -1.30 15.73 -2.05
CA ARG A 195 -1.90 14.42 -1.79
C ARG A 195 -1.12 13.32 -2.53
N PRO A 196 -1.02 12.10 -1.97
CA PRO A 196 -0.32 11.02 -2.62
C PRO A 196 -0.93 10.67 -3.99
N VAL A 197 -0.05 10.41 -4.95
CA VAL A 197 -0.42 10.02 -6.33
C VAL A 197 0.54 8.95 -6.84
N ARG A 198 0.09 8.18 -7.83
CA ARG A 198 1.02 7.37 -8.63
C ARG A 198 1.98 8.27 -9.40
N GLY A 199 3.26 7.91 -9.43
CA GLY A 199 4.32 8.71 -10.06
C GLY A 199 4.75 9.94 -9.26
N GLY A 200 4.33 10.08 -7.99
CA GLY A 200 4.59 11.28 -7.18
C GLY A 200 6.07 11.51 -6.81
N SER A 201 6.96 10.54 -7.04
CA SER A 201 8.40 10.63 -6.76
C SER A 201 9.20 9.86 -7.79
N ARG A 202 10.12 10.53 -8.49
CA ARG A 202 11.01 9.87 -9.45
C ARG A 202 12.23 9.24 -8.77
N HIS A 203 12.90 10.00 -7.90
CA HIS A 203 14.16 9.57 -7.27
C HIS A 203 13.97 8.39 -6.32
N THR A 204 13.12 8.55 -5.31
CA THR A 204 12.90 7.50 -4.31
C THR A 204 12.25 6.25 -4.91
N ALA A 205 11.40 6.40 -5.94
CA ALA A 205 10.83 5.25 -6.65
C ALA A 205 11.88 4.44 -7.41
N LYS A 206 12.88 5.09 -8.01
CA LYS A 206 14.01 4.39 -8.63
C LYS A 206 14.84 3.63 -7.60
N ILE A 207 15.09 4.20 -6.43
CA ILE A 207 15.82 3.52 -5.35
C ILE A 207 15.07 2.28 -4.87
N LEU A 208 13.77 2.41 -4.59
CA LEU A 208 12.93 1.25 -4.27
C LEU A 208 12.96 0.20 -5.39
N PHE A 209 12.92 0.63 -6.66
CA PHE A 209 12.98 -0.28 -7.80
C PHE A 209 14.30 -1.04 -7.91
N ILE A 210 15.45 -0.39 -7.63
CA ILE A 210 16.76 -1.06 -7.55
C ILE A 210 16.74 -2.12 -6.45
N VAL A 211 16.33 -1.75 -5.23
CA VAL A 211 16.27 -2.68 -4.09
C VAL A 211 15.35 -3.86 -4.38
N LYS A 212 14.19 -3.63 -5.00
CA LYS A 212 13.23 -4.69 -5.36
C LYS A 212 13.78 -5.76 -6.30
N LYS A 213 14.82 -5.45 -7.09
CA LYS A 213 15.48 -6.47 -7.93
C LYS A 213 16.23 -7.51 -7.10
N TYR A 214 16.71 -7.14 -5.91
CA TYR A 214 17.50 -8.01 -5.02
C TYR A 214 16.69 -8.50 -3.83
N ASP A 215 15.70 -7.72 -3.38
CA ASP A 215 14.77 -8.07 -2.30
C ASP A 215 13.32 -7.76 -2.72
N PRO A 216 12.65 -8.68 -3.44
CA PRO A 216 11.28 -8.48 -3.95
C PRO A 216 10.22 -8.29 -2.86
N TYR A 217 10.54 -8.61 -1.60
CA TYR A 217 9.63 -8.44 -0.48
C TYR A 217 9.54 -7.00 0.01
N LYS A 218 10.44 -6.10 -0.42
CA LYS A 218 10.43 -4.68 -0.06
C LYS A 218 9.55 -3.88 -1.03
N ASN A 219 8.37 -3.48 -0.61
CA ASN A 219 7.45 -2.72 -1.47
C ASN A 219 7.29 -1.26 -1.05
N ALA A 220 7.87 -0.83 0.06
CA ALA A 220 7.80 0.56 0.50
C ALA A 220 9.18 1.10 0.88
N CYS A 221 9.40 2.39 0.67
CA CYS A 221 10.64 3.10 1.03
C CYS A 221 10.33 4.48 1.60
N ILE A 222 11.07 4.92 2.63
CA ILE A 222 11.07 6.29 3.14
C ILE A 222 12.49 6.84 3.18
N THR A 223 12.64 8.12 2.82
CA THR A 223 13.92 8.83 2.91
C THR A 223 13.96 9.66 4.19
N LEU A 224 14.93 9.40 5.05
CA LEU A 224 15.13 10.13 6.31
C LEU A 224 16.41 10.97 6.22
N ARG A 225 16.45 12.05 6.99
CA ARG A 225 17.66 12.81 7.29
C ARG A 225 18.76 11.86 7.77
N TYR A 226 19.94 11.98 7.19
CA TYR A 226 21.08 11.24 7.68
C TYR A 226 21.52 11.78 9.05
N ASP A 227 21.56 10.89 10.03
CA ASP A 227 22.05 11.16 11.37
C ASP A 227 22.64 9.86 11.90
N LYS A 228 23.86 9.92 12.45
CA LYS A 228 24.54 8.72 12.95
C LYS A 228 23.74 8.04 14.06
N ALA A 229 23.08 8.81 14.93
CA ALA A 229 22.25 8.25 15.99
C ALA A 229 21.00 7.57 15.43
N PHE A 230 20.42 8.05 14.33
CA PHE A 230 19.29 7.38 13.67
C PHE A 230 19.73 6.06 13.05
N LYS A 231 20.88 6.05 12.37
CA LYS A 231 21.49 4.84 11.81
C LYS A 231 21.75 3.80 12.91
N ASP A 232 22.37 4.20 14.01
CA ASP A 232 22.72 3.29 15.11
C ASP A 232 21.45 2.73 15.78
N LYS A 233 20.41 3.55 15.98
CA LYS A 233 19.10 3.12 16.49
C LYS A 233 18.42 2.12 15.57
N LEU A 234 18.39 2.38 14.26
CA LEU A 234 17.86 1.42 13.28
C LEU A 234 18.60 0.07 13.33
N GLY A 235 19.93 0.11 13.49
CA GLY A 235 20.74 -1.11 13.67
C GLY A 235 20.38 -1.86 14.95
N SER A 236 20.20 -1.15 16.07
CA SER A 236 19.78 -1.74 17.35
C SER A 236 18.38 -2.36 17.30
N MET A 237 17.54 -1.96 16.34
CA MET A 237 16.23 -2.57 16.09
C MET A 237 16.30 -3.89 15.31
N GLY A 238 17.51 -4.35 14.96
CA GLY A 238 17.78 -5.57 14.21
C GLY A 238 17.70 -5.39 12.68
N LEU A 239 17.64 -4.15 12.19
CA LEU A 239 17.57 -3.86 10.76
C LEU A 239 18.97 -3.93 10.12
N ARG A 240 19.06 -4.57 8.96
CA ARG A 240 20.31 -4.66 8.20
C ARG A 240 20.59 -3.36 7.45
N ILE A 241 21.75 -2.78 7.77
CA ILE A 241 22.20 -1.51 7.20
C ILE A 241 23.29 -1.78 6.18
N ILE A 242 23.06 -1.33 4.95
CA ILE A 242 24.06 -1.21 3.91
C ILE A 242 24.53 0.23 3.89
N LYS A 243 25.84 0.45 3.77
CA LYS A 243 26.42 1.79 3.59
C LYS A 243 26.74 2.00 2.13
N THR A 244 26.40 3.17 1.60
CA THR A 244 26.71 3.60 0.23
C THR A 244 27.30 5.00 0.26
N GLY A 245 27.94 5.38 -0.84
CA GLY A 245 28.67 6.63 -0.95
C GLY A 245 29.98 6.66 -0.14
N PRO A 246 30.67 7.82 -0.10
CA PRO A 246 30.33 9.03 -0.83
C PRO A 246 30.42 8.82 -2.36
N HIS A 247 29.48 9.41 -3.08
CA HIS A 247 29.33 9.23 -4.52
C HIS A 247 30.23 10.18 -5.32
N SER A 248 30.76 9.67 -6.43
CA SER A 248 31.64 10.43 -7.33
C SER A 248 30.88 11.53 -8.10
N SER A 249 29.63 11.26 -8.47
CA SER A 249 28.76 12.16 -9.23
C SER A 249 27.30 11.77 -9.07
N ARG A 250 26.39 12.64 -9.54
CA ARG A 250 24.95 12.34 -9.56
C ARG A 250 24.60 11.28 -10.60
N GLU A 251 25.35 11.25 -11.69
CA GLU A 251 25.17 10.34 -12.82
C GLU A 251 25.48 8.89 -12.42
N ASN A 252 26.51 8.70 -11.57
CA ASN A 252 26.94 7.38 -11.12
C ASN A 252 26.17 6.86 -9.90
N PHE A 253 25.33 7.69 -9.27
CA PHE A 253 24.62 7.37 -8.02
C PHE A 253 23.88 6.02 -8.06
N GLU A 254 23.08 5.79 -9.10
CA GLU A 254 22.28 4.57 -9.24
C GLU A 254 23.16 3.33 -9.46
N GLU A 255 24.24 3.47 -10.24
CA GLU A 255 25.18 2.40 -10.56
C GLU A 255 26.02 2.02 -9.33
N GLU A 256 26.50 3.01 -8.58
CA GLU A 256 27.30 2.80 -7.37
C GLU A 256 26.49 2.10 -6.26
N ILE A 257 25.22 2.48 -6.05
CA ILE A 257 24.31 1.76 -5.15
C ILE A 257 24.13 0.31 -5.60
N THR A 258 23.92 0.09 -6.89
CA THR A 258 23.71 -1.25 -7.46
C THR A 258 24.95 -2.12 -7.25
N LYS A 259 26.14 -1.61 -7.57
CA LYS A 259 27.42 -2.30 -7.35
C LYS A 259 27.64 -2.66 -5.88
N GLU A 260 27.28 -1.77 -4.97
CA GLU A 260 27.40 -2.04 -3.53
C GLU A 260 26.48 -3.17 -3.06
N ILE A 261 25.22 -3.18 -3.51
CA ILE A 261 24.29 -4.28 -3.22
C ILE A 261 24.81 -5.60 -3.80
N GLU A 262 25.31 -5.59 -5.05
CA GLU A 262 25.87 -6.77 -5.71
C GLU A 262 27.15 -7.29 -5.07
N ARG A 263 27.98 -6.40 -4.52
CA ARG A 263 29.19 -6.73 -3.77
C ARG A 263 28.85 -7.41 -2.45
N ILE A 264 27.89 -6.85 -1.71
CA ILE A 264 27.52 -7.34 -0.37
C ILE A 264 26.68 -8.63 -0.46
N ARG A 265 25.88 -8.79 -1.52
CA ARG A 265 24.90 -9.89 -1.70
C ARG A 265 24.05 -10.13 -0.45
N PRO A 266 23.39 -9.09 0.08
CA PRO A 266 22.61 -9.20 1.30
C PRO A 266 21.41 -10.12 1.09
N ARG A 267 21.05 -10.91 2.11
CA ARG A 267 19.79 -11.68 2.07
C ARG A 267 18.55 -10.81 2.25
N VAL A 268 18.67 -9.66 2.91
CA VAL A 268 17.59 -8.68 3.14
C VAL A 268 18.19 -7.29 3.17
N ILE A 269 17.46 -6.31 2.62
CA ILE A 269 17.86 -4.91 2.54
C ILE A 269 16.86 -4.05 3.32
N ASP A 270 17.12 -3.82 4.62
CA ASP A 270 16.21 -3.03 5.46
C ASP A 270 16.51 -1.53 5.41
N VAL A 271 17.80 -1.17 5.35
CA VAL A 271 18.26 0.22 5.37
C VAL A 271 19.45 0.40 4.43
N ILE A 272 19.45 1.48 3.65
CA ILE A 272 20.64 2.01 2.98
C ILE A 272 20.98 3.35 3.64
N ALA A 273 22.11 3.41 4.32
CA ALA A 273 22.67 4.64 4.89
C ALA A 273 23.64 5.24 3.88
N ASP A 274 23.16 6.21 3.12
CA ASP A 274 23.87 6.85 2.02
C ASP A 274 24.62 8.09 2.52
N GLU A 275 25.94 8.10 2.36
CA GLU A 275 26.78 9.21 2.82
C GLU A 275 26.73 10.43 1.89
N GLY A 276 25.95 10.39 0.80
CA GLY A 276 25.80 11.50 -0.13
C GLY A 276 27.03 11.66 -1.02
N GLY A 277 27.41 12.89 -1.32
CA GLY A 277 28.53 13.20 -2.21
C GLY A 277 28.53 14.68 -2.59
N LEU A 278 29.37 15.08 -3.55
CA LEU A 278 29.40 16.47 -3.99
C LEU A 278 28.04 16.87 -4.62
N GLY A 279 27.31 17.79 -3.97
CA GLY A 279 25.97 18.20 -4.40
C GLY A 279 24.86 17.16 -4.14
N LEU A 280 25.17 16.09 -3.37
CA LEU A 280 24.23 15.06 -2.97
C LEU A 280 24.14 15.01 -1.45
N GLU A 281 22.97 15.34 -0.90
CA GLU A 281 22.73 15.23 0.53
C GLU A 281 22.82 13.76 0.99
N SER A 282 23.43 13.53 2.15
CA SER A 282 23.41 12.22 2.81
C SER A 282 21.99 11.85 3.25
N ILE A 283 21.54 10.63 2.96
CA ILE A 283 20.16 10.19 3.21
C ILE A 283 20.15 8.77 3.81
N ILE A 284 19.23 8.51 4.73
CA ILE A 284 18.92 7.14 5.16
C ILE A 284 17.66 6.68 4.44
N TYR A 285 17.76 5.68 3.59
CA TYR A 285 16.61 5.00 2.99
C TYR A 285 16.21 3.82 3.86
N VAL A 286 14.97 3.77 4.32
CA VAL A 286 14.42 2.64 5.08
C VAL A 286 13.39 1.92 4.22
N PHE A 287 13.43 0.59 4.20
CA PHE A 287 12.60 -0.26 3.34
C PHE A 287 11.69 -1.18 4.16
N GLY A 288 10.40 -1.17 3.81
CA GLY A 288 9.36 -1.97 4.44
C GLY A 288 8.67 -2.90 3.45
N LYS A 289 7.97 -3.91 3.97
CA LYS A 289 7.20 -4.86 3.16
C LYS A 289 5.99 -4.23 2.48
N ASP A 290 5.41 -3.24 3.14
CA ASP A 290 4.23 -2.47 2.73
C ASP A 290 4.26 -1.10 3.48
N PRO A 291 3.34 -0.17 3.19
CA PRO A 291 3.32 1.14 3.85
C PRO A 291 3.17 1.05 5.37
N HIS A 292 2.41 0.08 5.88
CA HIS A 292 2.14 -0.07 7.32
C HIS A 292 3.35 -0.62 8.08
N ASP A 293 4.04 -1.61 7.53
CA ASP A 293 5.32 -2.13 8.03
C ASP A 293 6.36 -1.01 8.10
N LEU A 294 6.46 -0.21 7.03
CA LEU A 294 7.35 0.94 7.00
C LEU A 294 7.01 1.97 8.07
N ALA A 295 5.72 2.30 8.23
CA ALA A 295 5.27 3.18 9.30
C ALA A 295 5.58 2.61 10.69
N ASN A 296 5.45 1.30 10.91
CA ASN A 296 5.82 0.68 12.19
C ASN A 296 7.31 0.85 12.49
N ILE A 297 8.18 0.65 11.50
CA ILE A 297 9.63 0.87 11.66
C ILE A 297 9.92 2.33 12.03
N VAL A 298 9.34 3.28 11.28
CA VAL A 298 9.57 4.71 11.49
C VAL A 298 9.04 5.18 12.85
N ILE A 299 7.84 4.74 13.26
CA ILE A 299 7.28 5.07 14.58
C ILE A 299 8.15 4.50 15.70
N ARG A 300 8.65 3.26 15.57
CA ARG A 300 9.59 2.68 16.55
C ARG A 300 10.85 3.53 16.68
N LEU A 301 11.44 3.99 15.56
CA LEU A 301 12.58 4.91 15.59
C LEU A 301 12.20 6.22 16.30
N LEU A 302 11.06 6.82 15.95
CA LEU A 302 10.59 8.09 16.53
C LEU A 302 10.35 8.03 18.04
N ASN A 303 9.94 6.87 18.56
CA ASN A 303 9.72 6.66 19.99
C ASN A 303 11.04 6.58 20.78
N THR A 304 12.18 6.43 20.11
CA THR A 304 13.50 6.38 20.76
C THR A 304 14.24 7.71 20.75
N ILE A 305 13.76 8.75 20.05
CA ILE A 305 14.42 10.06 19.86
C ILE A 305 13.67 11.23 20.53
#